data_AF-A0A1I4RUI7-F1
#
_entry.id   AF-A0A1I4RUI7-F1
#
_cell.length_a   1.000
_cell.length_b   1.000
_cell.length_c   1.000
_cell.angle_alpha   90.00
_cell.angle_beta   90.00
_cell.angle_gamma   90.00
#
_symmetry.space_group_name_H-M   'P 1'
#
loop_
_entity.id
_entity.type
_entity.pdbx_description
1 polymer ?
#
loop_
_entity_poly.entity_id
_entity_poly.type
_entity_poly.pdbx_seq_one_letter_code
_entity_poly.pdbx_strand_id
1 'polypeptide(L)'
;MENLWLDVHMWHPLRGALHPISEIECDVPDPLPQGFDEWHDWAETRLLEVARRDRWQHGRYFFAIQERDETGSPLRELGSDFWEYAKQPRHATG
;
A
#
# COMPACT_ATOMS: atom_id res chain seq x y z
N MET A 1 17.37 -10.48 6.14
CA MET A 1 16.14 -10.58 5.34
C MET A 1 15.95 -9.21 4.74
N GLU A 2 15.89 -9.13 3.42
CA GLU A 2 15.55 -7.89 2.74
C GLU A 2 14.05 -7.71 2.95
N ASN A 3 13.67 -6.64 3.65
CA ASN A 3 12.27 -6.35 3.97
C ASN A 3 11.84 -5.12 3.17
N LEU A 4 10.64 -5.17 2.63
CA LEU A 4 9.99 -4.06 1.97
C LEU A 4 8.96 -3.44 2.88
N TRP A 5 8.82 -2.14 2.74
CA TRP A 5 7.88 -1.34 3.49
C TRP A 5 6.91 -0.69 2.53
N LEU A 6 5.62 -0.80 2.85
CA LEU A 6 4.57 -0.04 2.21
C LEU A 6 4.15 1.08 3.15
N ASP A 7 4.54 2.30 2.80
CA ASP A 7 4.14 3.51 3.50
C ASP A 7 2.81 4.01 2.96
N VAL A 8 1.76 3.88 3.75
CA VAL A 8 0.39 4.15 3.31
C VAL A 8 -0.14 5.41 3.95
N HIS A 9 -0.57 6.32 3.08
CA HIS A 9 -1.16 7.59 3.45
C HIS A 9 -2.56 7.71 2.88
N MET A 10 -3.48 8.30 3.62
CA MET A 10 -4.82 8.65 3.11
C MET A 10 -4.87 10.14 2.80
N TRP A 11 -5.41 10.46 1.62
CA TRP A 11 -5.72 11.85 1.31
C TRP A 11 -6.94 12.31 2.10
N HIS A 12 -6.77 13.26 3.03
CA HIS A 12 -7.90 13.89 3.71
C HIS A 12 -8.24 15.25 3.08
N PRO A 13 -9.37 15.37 2.36
CA PRO A 13 -9.75 16.62 1.72
C PRO A 13 -10.00 17.76 2.73
N LEU A 14 -10.39 17.44 3.96
CA LEU A 14 -10.62 18.43 5.02
C LEU A 14 -9.34 19.04 5.60
N ARG A 15 -8.19 18.37 5.44
CA ARG A 15 -6.89 18.81 5.97
C ARG A 15 -5.91 19.23 4.89
N GLY A 16 -6.22 18.96 3.62
CA GLY A 16 -5.38 19.33 2.48
C GLY A 16 -4.00 18.64 2.48
N ALA A 17 -3.87 17.51 3.18
CA ALA A 17 -2.61 16.80 3.36
C ALA A 17 -2.82 15.27 3.34
N LEU A 18 -1.73 14.56 3.02
CA LEU A 18 -1.60 13.12 3.19
C LEU A 18 -1.40 12.82 4.68
N HIS A 19 -2.26 11.98 5.25
CA HIS A 19 -2.11 11.50 6.62
C HIS A 19 -1.57 10.08 6.62
N PRO A 20 -0.49 9.77 7.36
CA PRO A 20 -0.01 8.42 7.50
C PRO A 20 -1.09 7.59 8.20
N ILE A 21 -1.42 6.45 7.61
CA ILE A 21 -2.42 5.52 8.13
C ILE A 21 -1.74 4.26 8.66
N SER A 22 -0.78 3.73 7.90
CA SER A 22 -0.11 2.50 8.25
C SER A 22 1.23 2.38 7.56
N GLU A 23 2.14 1.70 8.22
CA GLU A 23 3.40 1.21 7.67
C GLU A 23 3.30 -0.30 7.66
N ILE A 24 3.48 -0.93 6.50
CA ILE A 24 3.32 -2.39 6.36
C ILE A 24 4.65 -2.98 5.97
N GLU A 25 5.22 -3.77 6.89
CA GLU A 25 6.38 -4.60 6.61
C GLU A 25 5.95 -5.83 5.80
N CYS A 26 6.61 -6.05 4.67
CA CYS A 26 6.37 -7.15 3.74
C CYS A 26 7.70 -7.84 3.40
N ASP A 27 7.66 -9.15 3.24
CA ASP A 27 8.77 -9.87 2.60
C ASP A 27 8.92 -9.46 1.13
N VAL A 28 10.15 -9.46 0.64
CA VAL A 28 10.45 -9.26 -0.78
C VAL A 28 9.76 -10.36 -1.60
N PRO A 29 8.95 -10.00 -2.62
CA PRO A 29 8.32 -10.97 -3.50
C PRO A 29 9.35 -11.83 -4.26
N ASP A 30 9.06 -13.13 -4.34
CA ASP A 30 9.78 -14.11 -5.18
C ASP A 30 8.79 -14.77 -6.16
N PRO A 31 8.95 -14.56 -7.48
CA PRO A 31 10.03 -13.84 -8.15
C PRO A 31 9.95 -12.32 -7.96
N LEU A 32 11.11 -11.65 -8.07
CA LEU A 32 11.19 -10.19 -8.05
C LEU A 32 10.41 -9.57 -9.22
N PRO A 33 9.49 -8.63 -8.97
CA PRO A 33 8.81 -7.85 -9.99
C PRO A 33 9.83 -7.15 -10.89
N GLN A 34 9.66 -7.29 -12.21
CA GLN A 34 10.62 -6.76 -13.18
C GLN A 34 10.31 -5.33 -13.60
N GLY A 35 9.09 -4.86 -13.32
CA GLY A 35 8.63 -3.52 -13.66
C GLY A 35 7.68 -2.92 -12.63
N PHE A 36 7.40 -1.63 -12.81
CA PHE A 36 6.53 -0.87 -11.90
C PHE A 36 5.09 -1.42 -11.86
N ASP A 37 4.54 -1.87 -12.99
CA ASP A 37 3.19 -2.45 -13.03
C ASP A 37 3.07 -3.70 -12.15
N GLU A 38 4.10 -4.56 -12.13
CA GLU A 38 4.12 -5.75 -11.28
C GLU A 38 4.31 -5.37 -9.79
N TRP A 39 5.10 -4.34 -9.51
CA TRP A 39 5.21 -3.75 -8.17
C TRP A 39 3.88 -3.16 -7.69
N HIS A 40 3.14 -2.52 -8.59
CA HIS A 40 1.83 -1.94 -8.31
C HIS A 40 0.82 -3.04 -7.95
N ASP A 41 0.68 -4.09 -8.78
CA ASP A 41 -0.24 -5.21 -8.54
C ASP A 41 0.07 -5.95 -7.22
N TRP A 42 1.36 -6.18 -6.95
CA TRP A 42 1.81 -6.75 -5.68
C TRP A 42 1.42 -5.85 -4.49
N ALA A 43 1.67 -4.54 -4.58
CA ALA A 43 1.35 -3.61 -3.51
C ALA A 43 -0.16 -3.53 -3.27
N GLU A 44 -0.99 -3.45 -4.32
CA GLU A 44 -2.45 -3.47 -4.22
C GLU A 44 -2.96 -4.74 -3.51
N THR A 45 -2.38 -5.90 -3.84
CA THR A 45 -2.72 -7.16 -3.18
C THR A 45 -2.45 -7.12 -1.68
N ARG A 46 -1.26 -6.64 -1.28
CA ARG A 46 -0.89 -6.50 0.14
C ARG A 46 -1.75 -5.46 0.86
N LEU A 47 -1.99 -4.32 0.23
CA LEU A 47 -2.85 -3.26 0.76
C LEU A 47 -4.27 -3.75 0.97
N LEU A 48 -4.82 -4.55 0.06
CA LEU A 48 -6.15 -5.12 0.19
C LEU A 48 -6.25 -6.09 1.37
N GLU A 49 -5.25 -6.95 1.58
CA GLU A 49 -5.20 -7.86 2.74
C GLU A 49 -5.20 -7.08 4.06
N VAL A 50 -4.34 -6.08 4.18
CA VAL A 50 -4.22 -5.25 5.39
C VAL A 50 -5.47 -4.39 5.60
N ALA A 51 -5.95 -3.71 4.57
CA ALA A 51 -7.15 -2.87 4.63
C ALA A 51 -8.38 -3.66 5.07
N ARG A 52 -8.51 -4.92 4.65
CA ARG A 52 -9.58 -5.82 5.12
C ARG A 52 -9.38 -6.25 6.57
N ARG A 53 -8.15 -6.65 6.93
CA ARG A 53 -7.79 -7.09 8.28
C ARG A 53 -8.03 -5.98 9.31
N ASP A 54 -7.57 -4.77 8.99
CA ASP A 54 -7.56 -3.62 9.88
C ASP A 54 -8.80 -2.72 9.69
N ARG A 55 -9.74 -3.15 8.83
CA ARG A 55 -11.03 -2.49 8.55
C ARG A 55 -10.88 -1.02 8.16
N TRP A 56 -9.98 -0.75 7.22
CA TRP A 56 -9.79 0.59 6.68
C TRP A 56 -11.06 1.12 6.02
N GLN A 57 -11.17 2.45 5.98
CA GLN A 57 -12.29 3.11 5.33
C GLN A 57 -12.14 3.04 3.81
N HIS A 58 -13.26 3.02 3.08
CA HIS A 58 -13.20 3.15 1.63
C HIS A 58 -12.72 4.54 1.24
N GLY A 59 -11.87 4.62 0.23
CA GLY A 59 -11.30 5.89 -0.21
C GLY A 59 -10.02 5.73 -1.02
N ARG A 60 -9.37 6.86 -1.28
CA ARG A 60 -8.11 6.92 -2.02
C ARG A 60 -6.93 6.99 -1.06
N TYR A 61 -6.02 6.04 -1.23
CA TYR A 61 -4.78 5.92 -0.48
C TYR A 61 -3.60 6.16 -1.43
N PHE A 62 -2.58 6.82 -0.94
CA PHE A 62 -1.26 6.89 -1.55
C PHE A 62 -0.39 5.84 -0.87
N PHE A 63 0.37 5.07 -1.65
CA PHE A 63 1.33 4.13 -1.12
C PHE A 63 2.70 4.34 -1.75
N ALA A 64 3.75 4.14 -0.96
CA ALA A 64 5.13 4.10 -1.44
C ALA A 64 5.78 2.79 -1.02
N ILE A 65 6.45 2.13 -1.97
CA ILE A 65 7.20 0.90 -1.80
C ILE A 65 8.65 1.28 -1.54
N GLN A 66 9.15 0.97 -0.36
CA GLN A 66 10.48 1.37 0.08
C GLN A 66 11.26 0.21 0.66
N GLU A 67 12.54 0.13 0.31
CA GLU A 67 13.52 -0.67 1.03
C GLU A 67 13.99 0.14 2.24
N ARG A 68 14.03 -0.47 3.42
CA ARG A 68 14.57 0.15 4.63
C ARG A 68 15.77 -0.61 5.14
N ASP A 69 16.71 0.10 5.76
CA ASP A 69 17.84 -0.53 6.45
C ASP A 69 17.42 -1.13 7.80
N GLU A 70 18.37 -1.78 8.47
CA GLU A 70 18.17 -2.35 9.81
C GLU A 70 17.82 -1.32 10.89
N THR A 71 18.02 -0.02 10.61
CA THR A 71 17.65 1.09 11.51
C THR A 71 16.25 1.63 11.24
N GLY A 72 15.58 1.12 10.20
CA GLY A 72 14.26 1.59 9.75
C GLY A 72 14.34 2.84 8.87
N SER A 73 15.52 3.23 8.40
CA SER A 73 15.68 4.38 7.51
C SER A 73 15.43 3.98 6.05
N PRO A 74 14.72 4.79 5.25
CA PRO A 74 14.48 4.49 3.84
C PRO A 74 15.79 4.52 3.05
N LEU A 75 16.16 3.38 2.46
CA LEU A 75 17.32 3.21 1.60
C LEU A 75 17.00 3.58 0.15
N ARG A 76 15.86 3.08 -0.35
CA ARG A 76 15.46 3.23 -1.75
C ARG A 76 13.96 3.15 -1.90
N GLU A 77 13.40 4.04 -2.72
CA GLU A 77 12.03 3.94 -3.19
C GLU A 77 11.99 3.14 -4.50
N LEU A 78 11.21 2.07 -4.52
CA LEU A 78 11.00 1.21 -5.70
C LEU A 78 9.87 1.73 -6.58
N GLY A 79 8.88 2.37 -5.97
CA GLY A 79 7.76 2.97 -6.67
C GLY A 79 6.72 3.52 -5.70
N SER A 80 5.86 4.39 -6.19
CA SER A 80 4.73 4.91 -5.44
C SER A 80 3.55 5.16 -6.36
N ASP A 81 2.34 4.89 -5.90
CA ASP A 81 1.13 5.20 -6.67
C ASP A 81 -0.06 5.48 -5.75
N PHE A 82 -1.22 5.72 -6.37
CA PHE A 82 -2.49 5.84 -5.65
C PHE A 82 -3.32 4.59 -5.84
N TRP A 83 -3.76 4.03 -4.72
CA TRP A 83 -4.68 2.92 -4.67
C TRP A 83 -6.08 3.38 -4.23
N GLU A 84 -7.12 2.95 -4.96
CA GLU A 84 -8.51 3.22 -4.56
C GLU A 84 -9.14 1.98 -3.91
N TYR A 85 -9.37 2.06 -2.60
CA TYR A 85 -10.06 1.00 -1.87
C TYR A 85 -11.59 1.15 -2.02
N ALA A 86 -12.11 0.66 -3.13
CA ALA A 86 -13.53 0.68 -3.42
C ALA A 86 -14.33 -0.24 -2.49
N LYS A 87 -15.54 0.19 -2.13
CA LYS A 87 -16.53 -0.71 -1.54
C LYS A 87 -16.94 -1.71 -2.61
N GLN A 88 -16.63 -3.00 -2.44
CA GLN A 88 -17.15 -4.02 -3.34
C GLN A 88 -18.67 -3.80 -3.51
N PRO A 89 -19.18 -3.75 -4.75
CA PRO A 89 -20.60 -3.62 -4.96
C PRO A 89 -21.26 -4.79 -4.24
N ARG A 90 -22.20 -4.46 -3.34
CA ARG A 90 -23.08 -5.47 -2.76
C ARG A 90 -23.77 -6.11 -3.96
N HIS A 91 -23.47 -7.37 -4.27
CA HIS A 91 -24.27 -8.12 -5.22
C HIS A 91 -25.71 -8.02 -4.73
N ALA A 92 -26.54 -7.27 -5.47
CA ALA A 92 -27.96 -7.23 -5.24
C ALA A 92 -28.48 -8.61 -5.64
N THR A 93 -28.65 -9.49 -4.66
CA THR A 93 -29.46 -10.70 -4.84
C THR A 93 -30.90 -10.23 -4.90
N GLY A 94 -31.41 -10.06 -6.12
CA GLY A 94 -32.82 -9.85 -6.44
C GLY A 94 -33.34 -11.07 -7.19
#